data_AF-A0A539EL06-F1
#
_entry.id   AF-A0A539EL06-F1
#
_cell.length_a   1.000
_cell.length_b   1.000
_cell.length_c   1.000
_cell.angle_alpha   90.00
_cell.angle_beta   90.00
_cell.angle_gamma   90.00
#
_symmetry.space_group_name_H-M   'P 1'
#
loop_
_entity.id
_entity.type
_entity.pdbx_description
1 polymer ?
#
loop_
_entity_poly.entity_id
_entity_poly.type
_entity_poly.pdbx_seq_one_letter_code
_entity_poly.pdbx_strand_id
1 'polypeptide(L)'
;MIPCPKCARENDDKALYCDQCRTAVSPDVQGPVHKDPCPACGGQVRELPSVMAACGDCGIALGEGGPGAAEHRAAGSSAGAEGPVPEPGEAGEKTPCPVCGEENLVESLECGRCLIGLKPSREPRACPKCSAETAEDKCDCGAVLTLAKLLSYLDASVRVVCSVCKQPFTVDRRECSDCGAPTLPADALKALALRQP
;
A
#
# COMPACT_ATOMS: atom_id res chain seq x y z
N MET A 1 0.98 -28.18 -35.17
CA MET A 1 1.77 -26.99 -34.74
C MET A 1 1.16 -25.73 -35.34
N ILE A 2 0.94 -24.70 -34.52
CA ILE A 2 0.38 -23.40 -34.92
C ILE A 2 1.32 -22.26 -34.46
N PRO A 3 1.68 -21.30 -35.32
CA PRO A 3 2.56 -20.20 -34.94
C PRO A 3 1.80 -19.14 -34.15
N CYS A 4 2.42 -18.63 -33.08
CA CYS A 4 1.87 -17.52 -32.32
C CYS A 4 1.88 -16.23 -33.18
N PRO A 5 0.76 -15.51 -33.31
CA PRO A 5 0.70 -14.29 -34.12
C PRO A 5 1.52 -13.13 -33.54
N LYS A 6 1.86 -13.18 -32.25
CA LYS A 6 2.60 -12.11 -31.56
C LYS A 6 4.12 -12.31 -31.54
N CYS A 7 4.57 -13.54 -31.29
CA CYS A 7 6.01 -13.83 -31.13
C CYS A 7 6.55 -14.88 -32.12
N ALA A 8 5.73 -15.36 -33.05
CA ALA A 8 6.08 -16.35 -34.08
C ALA A 8 6.55 -17.73 -33.57
N ARG A 9 6.50 -17.99 -32.25
CA ARG A 9 6.84 -19.29 -31.67
C ARG A 9 5.81 -20.35 -32.05
N GLU A 10 6.28 -21.55 -32.36
CA GLU A 10 5.41 -22.70 -32.64
C GLU A 10 4.81 -23.27 -31.35
N ASN A 11 3.51 -23.53 -31.39
CA ASN A 11 2.76 -24.15 -30.30
C ASN A 11 2.07 -25.43 -30.81
N ASP A 12 1.71 -26.31 -29.89
CA ASP A 12 0.90 -27.49 -30.19
C ASP A 12 -0.41 -27.08 -30.89
N ASP A 13 -0.90 -27.88 -31.85
CA ASP A 13 -2.16 -27.57 -32.57
C ASP A 13 -3.40 -27.54 -31.66
N LYS A 14 -3.32 -28.13 -30.47
CA LYS A 14 -4.37 -28.07 -29.44
C LYS A 14 -4.15 -26.94 -28.43
N ALA A 15 -3.06 -26.18 -28.53
CA ALA A 15 -2.80 -25.06 -27.64
C ALA A 15 -3.83 -23.95 -27.87
N LEU A 16 -4.49 -23.49 -26.81
CA LEU A 16 -5.36 -22.32 -26.87
C LEU A 16 -4.56 -21.01 -26.81
N TYR A 17 -3.43 -21.03 -26.10
CA TYR A 17 -2.56 -19.89 -25.84
C TYR A 17 -1.10 -20.23 -26.09
N CYS A 18 -0.30 -19.23 -26.44
CA CYS A 18 1.14 -19.40 -26.55
C CYS A 18 1.77 -19.61 -25.17
N ASP A 19 2.62 -20.63 -25.04
CA ASP A 19 3.32 -20.97 -23.80
C ASP A 19 4.24 -19.85 -23.29
N GLN A 20 4.85 -19.09 -24.20
CA GLN A 20 5.80 -18.03 -23.88
C GLN A 20 5.14 -16.67 -23.60
N CYS A 21 4.27 -16.20 -24.48
CA CYS A 21 3.71 -14.84 -24.40
C CYS A 21 2.24 -14.80 -24.00
N ARG A 22 1.60 -15.97 -23.84
CA ARG A 22 0.19 -16.15 -23.46
C ARG A 22 -0.85 -15.55 -24.43
N THR A 23 -0.43 -15.06 -25.60
CA THR A 23 -1.37 -14.62 -26.65
C THR A 23 -2.19 -15.80 -27.14
N ALA A 24 -3.50 -15.58 -27.38
CA ALA A 24 -4.37 -16.58 -27.97
C ALA A 24 -3.83 -17.01 -29.35
N VAL A 25 -3.72 -18.31 -29.56
CA VAL A 25 -3.23 -18.90 -30.81
C VAL A 25 -4.31 -19.73 -31.52
N SER A 26 -5.37 -20.12 -30.79
CA SER A 26 -6.52 -20.81 -31.36
C SER A 26 -7.68 -19.85 -31.65
N PRO A 27 -8.36 -19.97 -32.81
CA PRO A 27 -9.54 -19.18 -33.14
C PRO A 27 -10.77 -19.52 -32.25
N ASP A 28 -10.75 -20.65 -31.55
CA ASP A 28 -11.84 -21.06 -30.64
C ASP A 28 -11.87 -20.29 -29.32
N VAL A 29 -10.87 -19.45 -29.04
CA VAL A 29 -10.85 -18.58 -27.86
C VAL A 29 -11.80 -17.39 -28.10
N GLN A 30 -13.09 -17.60 -27.82
CA GLN A 30 -14.09 -16.53 -27.79
C GLN A 30 -14.16 -15.96 -26.37
N GLY A 31 -13.79 -14.69 -26.21
CA GLY A 31 -13.97 -13.99 -24.94
C GLY A 31 -13.66 -12.50 -25.05
N PRO A 32 -14.33 -11.65 -24.26
CA PRO A 32 -13.97 -10.25 -24.17
C PRO A 32 -12.52 -10.13 -23.68
N VAL A 33 -11.74 -9.30 -24.36
CA VAL A 33 -10.40 -8.93 -23.94
C VAL A 33 -10.54 -7.76 -22.97
N HIS A 34 -9.92 -7.83 -21.81
CA HIS A 34 -10.00 -6.74 -20.84
C HIS A 34 -9.09 -5.59 -21.32
N LYS A 35 -9.70 -4.48 -21.75
CA LYS A 35 -8.99 -3.31 -22.29
C LYS A 35 -8.72 -2.22 -21.25
N ASP A 36 -9.39 -2.29 -20.11
CA ASP A 36 -9.26 -1.31 -19.05
C ASP A 36 -7.93 -1.49 -18.28
N PRO A 37 -7.35 -0.40 -17.75
CA PRO A 37 -6.20 -0.48 -16.87
C PRO A 37 -6.56 -1.27 -15.61
N CYS A 38 -5.56 -1.90 -15.00
CA CYS A 38 -5.76 -2.78 -13.85
C CYS A 38 -6.44 -1.98 -12.72
N PRO A 39 -7.60 -2.42 -12.21
CA PRO A 39 -8.31 -1.67 -11.18
C PRO A 39 -7.52 -1.57 -9.86
N ALA A 40 -6.57 -2.47 -9.63
CA ALA A 40 -5.77 -2.48 -8.40
C ALA A 40 -4.57 -1.53 -8.43
N CYS A 41 -3.90 -1.37 -9.58
CA CYS A 41 -2.66 -0.58 -9.66
C CYS A 41 -2.65 0.50 -10.75
N GLY A 42 -3.68 0.57 -11.61
CA GLY A 42 -3.70 1.42 -12.79
C GLY A 42 -2.74 0.98 -13.91
N GLY A 43 -2.01 -0.12 -13.70
CA GLY A 43 -1.05 -0.70 -14.64
C GLY A 43 -1.72 -1.30 -15.87
N GLN A 44 -0.91 -1.64 -16.88
CA GLN A 44 -1.43 -2.07 -18.17
C GLN A 44 -1.87 -3.54 -18.07
N VAL A 45 -3.17 -3.80 -18.28
CA VAL A 45 -3.66 -5.17 -18.36
C VAL A 45 -3.17 -5.77 -19.66
N ARG A 46 -2.49 -6.90 -19.57
CA ARG A 46 -2.08 -7.64 -20.77
C ARG A 46 -3.35 -8.13 -21.45
N GLU A 47 -3.45 -7.92 -22.76
CA GLU A 47 -4.54 -8.40 -23.61
C GLU A 47 -4.64 -9.93 -23.55
N LEU A 48 -5.36 -10.38 -22.53
CA LEU A 48 -5.68 -11.76 -22.23
C LEU A 48 -7.21 -11.82 -22.08
N PRO A 49 -7.84 -12.93 -22.46
CA PRO A 49 -9.27 -13.10 -22.23
C PRO A 49 -9.57 -12.99 -20.74
N SER A 50 -10.69 -12.34 -20.39
CA SER A 50 -11.00 -11.93 -19.01
C SER A 50 -10.77 -13.02 -17.96
N VAL A 51 -11.09 -14.29 -18.27
CA VAL A 51 -10.93 -15.44 -17.37
C VAL A 51 -9.48 -15.73 -16.92
N MET A 52 -8.47 -15.23 -17.66
CA MET A 52 -7.05 -15.38 -17.31
C MET A 52 -6.31 -14.03 -17.30
N ALA A 53 -7.03 -12.91 -17.37
CA ALA A 53 -6.40 -11.61 -17.32
C ALA A 53 -5.68 -11.47 -15.98
N ALA A 54 -4.38 -11.23 -16.01
CA ALA A 54 -3.61 -10.84 -14.84
C ALA A 54 -2.88 -9.54 -15.16
N CYS A 55 -2.81 -8.65 -14.19
CA CYS A 55 -2.05 -7.42 -14.36
C CYS A 55 -0.56 -7.74 -14.49
N GLY A 56 0.09 -7.20 -15.52
CA GLY A 56 1.53 -7.39 -15.72
C GLY A 56 2.39 -6.74 -14.63
N ASP A 57 1.88 -5.68 -14.00
CA ASP A 57 2.59 -4.90 -12.98
C ASP A 57 2.40 -5.45 -11.57
N CYS A 58 1.15 -5.74 -11.16
CA CYS A 58 0.86 -6.20 -9.80
C CYS A 58 0.53 -7.69 -9.67
N GLY A 59 0.45 -8.43 -10.79
CA GLY A 59 0.23 -9.88 -10.79
C GLY A 59 -1.18 -10.34 -10.41
N ILE A 60 -2.11 -9.42 -10.13
CA ILE A 60 -3.47 -9.74 -9.71
C ILE A 60 -4.28 -10.30 -10.87
N ALA A 61 -4.95 -11.43 -10.65
CA ALA A 61 -5.92 -12.01 -11.58
C ALA A 61 -7.23 -11.20 -11.58
N LEU A 62 -7.76 -10.92 -12.76
CA LEU A 62 -8.90 -10.03 -13.06
C LEU A 62 -10.13 -10.80 -13.61
N GLY A 63 -10.13 -12.14 -13.51
CA GLY A 63 -11.23 -12.97 -14.01
C GLY A 63 -12.49 -12.90 -13.15
N GLU A 64 -13.66 -12.83 -13.81
CA GLU A 64 -14.97 -12.85 -13.17
C GLU A 64 -15.25 -14.21 -12.52
N GLY A 65 -15.42 -14.20 -11.19
CA GLY A 65 -16.12 -15.26 -10.46
C GLY A 65 -15.25 -16.15 -9.57
N GLY A 66 -15.18 -15.78 -8.28
CA GLY A 66 -14.81 -16.70 -7.21
C GLY A 66 -14.81 -16.04 -5.82
N PRO A 67 -15.94 -15.98 -5.11
CA PRO A 67 -15.95 -15.74 -3.67
C PRO A 67 -15.49 -17.04 -2.97
N GLY A 68 -14.27 -17.04 -2.44
CA GLY A 68 -13.65 -18.22 -1.84
C GLY A 68 -12.95 -17.89 -0.52
N ALA A 69 -13.74 -17.90 0.55
CA ALA A 69 -13.41 -18.21 1.94
C ALA A 69 -11.93 -18.23 2.35
N ALA A 70 -11.55 -17.24 3.16
CA ALA A 70 -10.59 -17.45 4.24
C ALA A 70 -11.30 -17.16 5.57
N GLU A 71 -12.04 -18.15 6.06
CA GLU A 71 -12.33 -18.27 7.49
C GLU A 71 -10.99 -18.43 8.22
N HIS A 72 -10.49 -17.36 8.82
CA HIS A 72 -9.53 -17.46 9.91
C HIS A 72 -10.30 -17.43 11.23
N ARG A 73 -10.50 -18.64 11.76
CA ARG A 73 -10.92 -18.93 13.14
C ARG A 73 -10.22 -18.03 14.15
N ALA A 74 -11.05 -17.39 14.98
CA ALA A 74 -10.68 -16.91 16.29
C ALA A 74 -10.33 -18.10 17.22
N ALA A 75 -9.18 -18.04 17.87
CA ALA A 75 -8.95 -18.56 19.22
C ALA A 75 -7.53 -18.17 19.68
N GLY A 76 -7.45 -17.29 20.67
CA GLY A 76 -6.19 -16.86 21.28
C GLY A 76 -6.43 -15.79 22.34
N SER A 77 -7.40 -16.03 23.22
CA SER A 77 -7.65 -15.20 24.40
C SER A 77 -6.42 -15.30 25.32
N SER A 78 -5.59 -14.27 25.29
CA SER A 78 -4.46 -14.12 26.21
C SER A 78 -4.86 -13.04 27.21
N ALA A 79 -5.17 -13.47 28.43
CA ALA A 79 -5.35 -12.59 29.57
C ALA A 79 -4.03 -11.81 29.80
N GLY A 80 -3.99 -10.57 29.30
CA GLY A 80 -2.94 -9.60 29.60
C GLY A 80 -3.36 -8.80 30.82
N ALA A 81 -2.46 -8.77 31.81
CA ALA A 81 -2.65 -8.18 33.11
C ALA A 81 -3.20 -6.74 33.06
N GLU A 82 -4.18 -6.47 33.92
CA GLU A 82 -4.58 -5.12 34.32
C GLU A 82 -3.37 -4.42 34.95
N GLY A 83 -2.67 -3.64 34.12
CA GLY A 83 -1.67 -2.69 34.60
C GLY A 83 -2.35 -1.59 35.41
N PRO A 84 -1.62 -0.97 36.36
CA PRO A 84 -2.16 0.11 37.18
C PRO A 84 -2.68 1.23 36.29
N VAL A 85 -3.93 1.63 36.51
CA VAL A 85 -4.53 2.83 35.91
C VAL A 85 -3.65 4.01 36.32
N PRO A 86 -2.91 4.65 35.39
CA PRO A 86 -2.13 5.81 35.75
C PRO A 86 -3.11 6.87 36.28
N GLU A 87 -2.77 7.44 37.43
CA GLU A 87 -3.44 8.61 37.97
C GLU A 87 -3.56 9.68 36.87
N PRO A 88 -4.62 10.52 36.86
CA PRO A 88 -4.77 11.59 35.89
C PRO A 88 -3.63 12.59 36.06
N GLY A 89 -2.53 12.30 35.38
CA GLY A 89 -1.35 13.15 35.29
C GLY A 89 -1.76 14.46 34.65
N GLU A 90 -1.13 15.52 35.14
CA GLU A 90 -1.35 16.91 34.73
C GLU A 90 -1.54 17.02 33.22
N ALA A 91 -2.55 17.79 32.82
CA ALA A 91 -2.93 18.01 31.43
C ALA A 91 -1.78 18.67 30.66
N GLY A 92 -0.86 17.84 30.16
CA GLY A 92 0.26 18.28 29.35
C GLY A 92 -0.24 18.94 28.06
N GLU A 93 0.54 19.89 27.55
CA GLU A 93 0.25 20.56 26.29
C GLU A 93 0.14 19.53 25.15
N LYS A 94 -0.93 19.65 24.36
CA LYS A 94 -1.22 18.76 23.23
C LYS A 94 -0.98 19.46 21.90
N THR A 95 -0.53 18.70 20.91
CA THR A 95 -0.33 19.14 19.53
C THR A 95 -0.88 18.10 18.54
N PRO A 96 -1.56 18.52 17.46
CA PRO A 96 -2.11 17.58 16.48
C PRO A 96 -1.02 16.94 15.62
N CYS A 97 -1.17 15.66 15.30
CA CYS A 97 -0.28 14.94 14.40
C CYS A 97 -0.41 15.54 13.00
N PRO A 98 0.71 15.94 12.37
CA PRO A 98 0.69 16.54 11.04
C PRO A 98 0.23 15.56 9.95
N VAL A 99 0.28 14.26 10.23
CA VAL A 99 -0.18 13.22 9.31
C VAL A 99 -1.66 12.93 9.52
N CYS A 100 -2.07 12.38 10.67
CA CYS A 100 -3.45 11.90 10.84
C CYS A 100 -4.39 12.85 11.62
N GLY A 101 -3.89 13.98 12.12
CA GLY A 101 -4.68 14.94 12.91
C GLY A 101 -4.91 14.55 14.38
N GLU A 102 -4.43 13.39 14.82
CA GLU A 102 -4.58 12.92 16.22
C GLU A 102 -3.91 13.86 17.22
N GLU A 103 -4.53 14.15 18.37
CA GLU A 103 -3.89 14.96 19.41
C GLU A 103 -2.86 14.12 20.19
N ASN A 104 -1.61 14.60 20.26
CA ASN A 104 -0.53 13.94 20.99
C ASN A 104 0.07 14.91 22.01
N LEU A 105 0.71 14.40 23.06
CA LEU A 105 1.47 15.27 23.96
C LEU A 105 2.65 15.87 23.18
N VAL A 106 3.02 17.11 23.49
CA VAL A 106 4.21 17.76 22.89
C VAL A 106 5.49 16.93 23.13
N GLU A 107 5.52 16.15 24.21
CA GLU A 107 6.64 15.27 24.55
C GLU A 107 6.62 13.91 23.83
N SER A 108 5.50 13.53 23.20
CA SER A 108 5.36 12.24 22.52
C SER A 108 6.40 12.08 21.39
N LEU A 109 7.09 10.94 21.40
CA LEU A 109 8.05 10.59 20.35
C LEU A 109 7.36 10.14 19.07
N GLU A 110 6.12 9.67 19.15
CA GLU A 110 5.31 9.17 18.04
C GLU A 110 3.84 9.53 18.19
N CYS A 111 3.14 9.50 17.07
CA CYS A 111 1.70 9.64 17.06
C CYS A 111 1.00 8.36 17.54
N GLY A 112 0.16 8.45 18.57
CA GLY A 112 -0.57 7.29 19.13
C GLY A 112 -1.53 6.59 18.16
N ARG A 113 -1.91 7.25 17.05
CA ARG A 113 -2.79 6.66 16.02
C ARG A 113 -2.05 6.13 14.81
N CYS A 114 -1.16 6.93 14.22
CA CYS A 114 -0.53 6.58 12.94
C CYS A 114 0.95 6.17 13.04
N LEU A 115 1.47 6.12 14.28
CA LEU A 115 2.81 5.66 14.65
C LEU A 115 3.96 6.39 13.93
N ILE A 116 3.70 7.55 13.30
CA ILE A 116 4.78 8.36 12.73
C ILE A 116 5.62 8.94 13.87
N GLY A 117 6.94 8.81 13.77
CA GLY A 117 7.88 9.50 14.63
C GLY A 117 7.73 11.01 14.47
N LEU A 118 7.30 11.67 15.54
CA LEU A 118 7.15 13.13 15.61
C LEU A 118 8.48 13.81 15.94
N LYS A 119 9.37 13.09 16.64
CA LYS A 119 10.73 13.52 16.97
C LYS A 119 11.75 12.50 16.45
N PRO A 120 12.99 12.92 16.17
CA PRO A 120 14.09 12.00 15.91
C PRO A 120 14.26 11.11 17.14
N SER A 121 14.02 9.81 17.02
CA SER A 121 14.37 8.82 18.04
C SER A 121 15.35 7.83 17.44
N ARG A 122 16.30 7.37 18.25
CA ARG A 122 17.25 6.30 17.88
C ARG A 122 16.78 4.92 18.33
N GLU A 123 15.62 4.84 18.98
CA GLU A 123 15.08 3.59 19.48
C GLU A 123 14.42 2.79 18.33
N PRO A 124 14.59 1.46 18.29
CA PRO A 124 13.91 0.61 17.34
C PRO A 124 12.38 0.73 17.45
N ARG A 125 11.70 0.74 16.31
CA ARG A 125 10.25 0.84 16.20
C ARG A 125 9.70 -0.21 15.25
N ALA A 126 8.52 -0.73 15.56
CA ALA A 126 7.83 -1.66 14.68
C ALA A 126 7.23 -0.92 13.48
N CYS A 127 7.51 -1.41 12.28
CA CYS A 127 6.93 -0.88 11.05
C CYS A 127 5.41 -1.17 11.01
N PRO A 128 4.54 -0.18 10.78
CA PRO A 128 3.09 -0.41 10.70
C PRO A 128 2.66 -1.20 9.45
N LYS A 129 3.56 -1.36 8.46
CA LYS A 129 3.29 -2.12 7.21
C LYS A 129 3.64 -3.59 7.34
N CYS A 130 4.78 -3.94 7.95
CA CYS A 130 5.29 -5.32 7.98
C CYS A 130 5.70 -5.82 9.38
N SER A 131 5.51 -5.00 10.41
CA SER A 131 5.87 -5.30 11.81
C SER A 131 7.36 -5.52 12.10
N ALA A 132 8.25 -5.37 11.12
CA ALA A 132 9.69 -5.44 11.33
C ALA A 132 10.17 -4.28 12.21
N GLU A 133 11.07 -4.57 13.15
CA GLU A 133 11.70 -3.55 13.99
C GLU A 133 12.85 -2.88 13.24
N THR A 134 12.91 -1.55 13.29
CA THR A 134 14.01 -0.77 12.74
C THR A 134 14.23 0.53 13.53
N ALA A 135 15.48 0.93 13.67
CA ALA A 135 15.86 2.24 14.23
C ALA A 135 16.07 3.30 13.14
N GLU A 136 15.86 2.94 11.87
CA GLU A 136 16.00 3.85 10.74
C GLU A 136 14.69 4.60 10.46
N ASP A 137 14.80 5.72 9.75
CA ASP A 137 13.65 6.52 9.35
C ASP A 137 12.74 5.84 8.30
N LYS A 138 13.21 4.74 7.71
CA LYS A 138 12.52 3.97 6.68
C LYS A 138 12.73 2.48 6.95
N CYS A 139 11.66 1.71 6.84
CA CYS A 139 11.72 0.26 6.90
C CYS A 139 12.15 -0.33 5.55
N ASP A 140 12.76 -1.52 5.57
CA ASP A 140 13.13 -2.28 4.36
C ASP A 140 11.93 -2.55 3.43
N CYS A 141 10.71 -2.66 3.98
CA CYS A 141 9.49 -2.80 3.18
C CYS A 141 9.06 -1.52 2.44
N GLY A 142 9.83 -0.43 2.59
CA GLY A 142 9.60 0.85 1.95
C GLY A 142 8.77 1.86 2.76
N ALA A 143 8.19 1.46 3.89
CA ALA A 143 7.41 2.36 4.74
C ALA A 143 8.29 3.44 5.38
N VAL A 144 7.82 4.70 5.33
CA VAL A 144 8.50 5.82 5.99
C VAL A 144 7.97 5.96 7.41
N LEU A 145 8.88 6.02 8.39
CA LEU A 145 8.55 5.90 9.81
C LEU A 145 8.70 7.21 10.58
N THR A 146 9.43 8.20 10.06
CA THR A 146 9.59 9.51 10.70
C THR A 146 9.08 10.64 9.83
N LEU A 147 8.60 11.70 10.48
CA LEU A 147 8.11 12.89 9.79
C LEU A 147 9.23 13.54 8.97
N ALA A 148 10.44 13.67 9.54
CA ALA A 148 11.59 14.28 8.87
C ALA A 148 11.89 13.59 7.53
N LYS A 149 11.90 12.25 7.51
CA LYS A 149 12.13 11.50 6.27
C LYS A 149 10.96 11.60 5.32
N LEU A 150 9.73 11.58 5.81
CA LEU A 150 8.54 11.76 4.97
C LEU A 150 8.60 13.10 4.22
N LEU A 151 8.92 14.17 4.93
CA LEU A 151 9.07 15.50 4.33
C LEU A 151 10.18 15.55 3.28
N SER A 152 11.28 14.80 3.47
CA SER A 152 12.36 14.72 2.45
C SER A 152 11.92 14.06 1.14
N TYR A 153 10.86 13.23 1.16
CA TYR A 153 10.28 12.59 -0.03
C TYR A 153 9.16 13.42 -0.67
N LEU A 154 8.68 14.48 -0.03
CA LEU A 154 7.61 15.32 -0.56
C LEU A 154 8.16 16.36 -1.57
N ASP A 155 8.59 15.91 -2.74
CA ASP A 155 8.94 16.81 -3.83
C ASP A 155 7.70 17.39 -4.53
N ALA A 156 7.90 18.25 -5.54
CA ALA A 156 6.81 18.92 -6.27
C ALA A 156 5.86 17.95 -7.01
N SER A 157 6.32 16.73 -7.31
CA SER A 157 5.52 15.70 -7.98
C SER A 157 4.58 14.95 -7.06
N VAL A 158 4.85 14.89 -5.74
CA VAL A 158 4.00 14.18 -4.79
C VAL A 158 2.73 14.98 -4.50
N ARG A 159 1.58 14.37 -4.76
CA ARG A 159 0.24 14.95 -4.59
C ARG A 159 -0.42 14.53 -3.29
N VAL A 160 -0.31 13.25 -2.94
CA VAL A 160 -0.92 12.71 -1.72
C VAL A 160 -0.01 11.69 -1.04
N VAL A 161 -0.24 11.44 0.25
CA VAL A 161 0.47 10.45 1.07
C VAL A 161 -0.52 9.58 1.81
N CYS A 162 -0.28 8.27 1.86
CA CYS A 162 -1.08 7.38 2.71
C CYS A 162 -0.93 7.72 4.20
N SER A 163 -2.06 7.87 4.90
CA SER A 163 -2.09 8.16 6.35
C SER A 163 -1.54 7.04 7.23
N VAL A 164 -1.47 5.80 6.72
CA VAL A 164 -1.01 4.62 7.46
C VAL A 164 0.42 4.24 7.07
N CYS A 165 0.62 3.72 5.86
CA CYS A 165 1.93 3.23 5.42
C CYS A 165 2.87 4.34 4.91
N LYS A 166 2.40 5.59 4.87
CA LYS A 166 3.18 6.79 4.50
C LYS A 166 3.79 6.73 3.09
N GLN A 167 3.22 5.90 2.20
CA GLN A 167 3.61 5.86 0.80
C GLN A 167 3.22 7.16 0.09
N PRO A 168 4.16 7.83 -0.61
CA PRO A 168 3.88 8.99 -1.43
C PRO A 168 3.30 8.57 -2.79
N PHE A 169 2.36 9.36 -3.31
CA PHE A 169 1.76 9.16 -4.61
C PHE A 169 1.80 10.45 -5.44
N THR A 170 2.17 10.31 -6.71
CA THR A 170 2.20 11.42 -7.68
C THR A 170 0.84 11.72 -8.30
N VAL A 171 -0.15 10.84 -8.08
CA VAL A 171 -1.52 10.96 -8.57
C VAL A 171 -2.44 11.13 -7.38
N ASP A 172 -3.38 12.07 -7.48
CA ASP A 172 -4.43 12.23 -6.49
C ASP A 172 -5.33 10.99 -6.46
N ARG A 173 -5.48 10.42 -5.27
CA ARG A 173 -6.30 9.23 -5.00
C ARG A 173 -6.85 9.38 -3.60
N ARG A 174 -8.03 8.82 -3.33
CA ARG A 174 -8.66 8.87 -2.00
C ARG A 174 -8.14 7.82 -1.03
N GLU A 175 -7.63 6.70 -1.56
CA GLU A 175 -7.22 5.53 -0.79
C GLU A 175 -5.85 5.02 -1.28
N CYS A 176 -5.09 4.44 -0.35
CA CYS A 176 -3.78 3.87 -0.59
C CYS A 176 -3.89 2.52 -1.31
N SER A 177 -3.14 2.34 -2.40
CA SER A 177 -3.12 1.07 -3.14
C SER A 177 -2.52 -0.09 -2.34
N ASP A 178 -1.58 0.18 -1.43
CA ASP A 178 -0.95 -0.87 -0.63
C ASP A 178 -1.80 -1.37 0.55
N CYS A 179 -2.58 -0.51 1.19
CA CYS A 179 -3.20 -0.82 2.48
C CYS A 179 -4.65 -0.35 2.63
N GLY A 180 -5.26 0.21 1.57
CA GLY A 180 -6.66 0.69 1.57
C GLY A 180 -6.93 1.92 2.43
N ALA A 181 -5.96 2.40 3.20
CA ALA A 181 -6.15 3.53 4.11
C ALA A 181 -6.34 4.86 3.36
N PRO A 182 -7.02 5.86 3.96
CA PRO A 182 -7.20 7.16 3.34
C PRO A 182 -5.86 7.88 3.14
N THR A 183 -5.79 8.67 2.09
CA THR A 183 -4.65 9.52 1.75
C THR A 183 -4.85 10.96 2.19
N LEU A 184 -3.75 11.69 2.28
CA LEU A 184 -3.67 13.07 2.74
C LEU A 184 -2.99 13.93 1.68
N PRO A 185 -3.46 15.15 1.40
CA PRO A 185 -2.78 16.06 0.48
C PRO A 185 -1.35 16.36 0.92
N ALA A 186 -0.39 16.24 0.00
CA ALA A 186 1.01 16.51 0.28
C ALA A 186 1.26 18.00 0.61
N ASP A 187 0.49 18.91 0.04
CA ASP A 187 0.62 20.35 0.31
C ASP A 187 0.27 20.69 1.76
N ALA A 188 -0.68 19.99 2.38
CA ALA A 188 -1.00 20.15 3.80
C ALA A 188 0.20 19.74 4.68
N LEU A 189 0.86 18.62 4.34
CA LEU A 189 2.06 18.15 5.03
C LEU A 189 3.25 19.12 4.85
N LYS A 190 3.46 19.64 3.63
CA LYS A 190 4.49 20.64 3.34
C LYS A 190 4.26 21.95 4.11
N ALA A 191 3.02 22.42 4.17
CA ALA A 191 2.67 23.64 4.91
C ALA A 191 2.95 23.50 6.42
N LEU A 192 2.80 22.30 6.98
CA LEU A 192 3.11 22.01 8.37
C LEU A 192 4.62 21.98 8.64
N ALA A 193 5.42 21.46 7.71
CA ALA A 193 6.88 21.49 7.80
C ALA A 193 7.43 22.92 7.87
N LEU A 194 6.85 23.84 7.11
CA LEU A 194 7.24 25.25 7.09
C LEU A 194 6.87 26.02 8.37
N ARG A 195 6.06 25.44 9.26
CA ARG A 195 5.64 26.04 10.53
C ARG A 195 6.44 25.56 11.72
N GLN A 196 7.34 24.59 11.55
CA GLN A 196 8.23 24.18 12.63
C GLN A 196 9.36 25.22 12.77
N PRO A 197 9.56 25.80 13.97
CA PRO A 197 10.55 26.84 14.23
C PRO A 197 12.00 26.34 14.13
#